data_AF-A0A9P7QFA2-F1
#
_entry.id   AF-A0A9P7QFA2-F1
#
_cell.length_a   1.000
_cell.length_b   1.000
_cell.length_c   1.000
_cell.angle_alpha   90.00
_cell.angle_beta   90.00
_cell.angle_gamma   90.00
#
_symmetry.space_group_name_H-M   'P 1'
#
loop_
_entity.id
_entity.type
_entity.pdbx_description
1 polymer ?
#
loop_
_entity_poly.entity_id
_entity_poly.type
_entity_poly.pdbx_seq_one_letter_code
_entity_poly.pdbx_strand_id
1 'polypeptide(L)'
;MATFPNLLDPGREWVLQDMRFILSMRQQPRAARACGFGDRDRRVIDPPPIIQMSIHSQHLTKDEAQKYLRYGSYVMNCSICDETGTRDASFMTGEYQHQRRLMGSLIGTPFVAQDDHGDEGCFFCFSDLSCRTPGAFRLKFTLIMIDPSRAGQVRHFPVLTELITDPFHAYSAKDFPGMLPSSSLAKRLREQGCNISIKKGNERGKGSRDIEELSDDDTGEASSPPRRARSSGSE
;
A
#
# COMPACT_ATOMS: atom_id res chain seq x y z
N MET A 1 -1.62 14.80 32.34
CA MET A 1 -1.89 15.65 31.15
C MET A 1 -1.91 14.76 29.93
N ALA A 2 -2.82 15.01 28.98
CA ALA A 2 -2.85 14.27 27.71
C ALA A 2 -1.52 14.43 26.97
N THR A 3 -1.06 13.37 26.33
CA THR A 3 0.22 13.33 25.61
C THR A 3 0.13 13.94 24.21
N PHE A 4 -1.06 14.32 23.78
CA PHE A 4 -1.37 14.81 22.44
C PHE A 4 -2.19 16.11 22.47
N PRO A 5 -2.25 16.87 21.35
CA PRO A 5 -3.03 18.10 21.25
C PRO A 5 -4.48 17.96 21.73
N ASN A 6 -4.93 18.92 22.53
CA ASN A 6 -6.33 19.06 22.89
C ASN A 6 -7.07 19.88 21.82
N LEU A 7 -8.06 19.27 21.16
CA LEU A 7 -8.93 19.92 20.17
C LEU A 7 -10.36 20.15 20.70
N LEU A 8 -10.59 19.82 21.97
CA LEU A 8 -11.87 19.98 22.64
C LEU A 8 -12.05 21.40 23.17
N ASP A 9 -13.30 21.78 23.34
CA ASP A 9 -13.66 23.06 23.94
C ASP A 9 -13.29 23.09 25.43
N PRO A 10 -13.02 24.27 26.02
CA PRO A 10 -12.67 24.39 27.43
C PRO A 10 -13.68 23.71 28.36
N GLY A 11 -13.19 22.99 29.37
CA GLY A 11 -14.03 22.23 30.32
C GLY A 11 -14.32 20.79 29.90
N ARG A 12 -13.87 20.36 28.71
CA ARG A 12 -13.99 18.97 28.22
C ARG A 12 -12.64 18.23 28.22
N GLU A 13 -11.59 18.77 28.82
CA GLU A 13 -10.24 18.20 28.84
C GLU A 13 -10.18 16.81 29.48
N TRP A 14 -11.08 16.52 30.41
CA TRP A 14 -11.15 15.23 31.10
C TRP A 14 -11.49 14.07 30.15
N VAL A 15 -12.14 14.34 29.01
CA VAL A 15 -12.44 13.33 27.97
C VAL A 15 -11.15 12.78 27.33
N LEU A 16 -10.05 13.54 27.36
CA LEU A 16 -8.78 13.06 26.80
C LEU A 16 -8.19 11.88 27.58
N GLN A 17 -8.63 11.65 28.82
CA GLN A 17 -8.10 10.60 29.69
C GLN A 17 -8.56 9.20 29.28
N ASP A 18 -9.74 9.07 28.67
CA ASP A 18 -10.27 7.78 28.20
C ASP A 18 -10.16 7.61 26.67
N MET A 19 -9.70 8.65 25.96
CA MET A 19 -9.60 8.65 24.51
C MET A 19 -8.44 7.76 24.02
N ARG A 20 -8.74 6.89 23.07
CA ARG A 20 -7.79 5.96 22.47
C ARG A 20 -7.84 6.04 20.95
N PHE A 21 -6.66 6.12 20.35
CA PHE A 21 -6.49 6.00 18.91
C PHE A 21 -6.32 4.52 18.55
N ILE A 22 -7.06 4.07 17.55
CA ILE A 22 -7.04 2.68 17.07
C ILE A 22 -6.73 2.70 15.58
N LEU A 23 -5.81 1.84 15.16
CA LEU A 23 -5.50 1.60 13.76
C LEU A 23 -6.07 0.25 13.33
N SER A 24 -6.65 0.21 12.14
CA SER A 24 -7.18 -1.00 11.53
C SER A 24 -6.67 -1.15 10.11
N MET A 25 -6.20 -2.35 9.75
CA MET A 25 -5.83 -2.67 8.37
C MET A 25 -7.10 -2.78 7.53
N ARG A 26 -7.25 -1.88 6.55
CA ARG A 26 -8.30 -1.96 5.53
C ARG A 26 -7.81 -2.64 4.26
N GLN A 27 -6.50 -2.65 4.01
CA GLN A 27 -5.89 -3.42 2.94
C GLN A 27 -4.47 -3.87 3.30
N GLN A 28 -4.25 -5.18 3.40
CA GLN A 28 -2.94 -5.77 3.70
C GLN A 28 -1.99 -5.71 2.49
N PRO A 29 -0.67 -5.52 2.70
CA PRO A 29 0.32 -5.87 1.69
C PRO A 29 0.36 -7.39 1.52
N ARG A 30 0.61 -7.88 0.30
CA ARG A 30 0.68 -9.33 0.04
C ARG A 30 1.98 -9.75 -0.63
N ALA A 31 2.40 -9.02 -1.64
CA ALA A 31 3.58 -9.34 -2.43
C ALA A 31 4.38 -8.08 -2.77
N ALA A 32 5.67 -8.26 -2.95
CA ALA A 32 6.55 -7.26 -3.57
C ALA A 32 7.49 -7.94 -4.54
N ARG A 33 7.97 -7.22 -5.55
CA ARG A 33 9.15 -7.64 -6.31
C ARG A 33 10.35 -6.91 -5.76
N ALA A 34 11.35 -7.65 -5.28
CA ALA A 34 12.61 -7.10 -4.84
C ALA A 34 13.26 -6.30 -5.99
N CYS A 35 13.58 -5.03 -5.74
CA CYS A 35 14.11 -4.12 -6.76
C CYS A 35 15.65 -4.02 -6.77
N GLY A 36 16.33 -4.67 -5.82
CA GLY A 36 17.77 -4.60 -5.70
C GLY A 36 18.26 -3.19 -5.32
N PHE A 37 19.38 -2.79 -5.92
CA PHE A 37 20.12 -1.59 -5.49
C PHE A 37 19.98 -0.39 -6.43
N GLY A 38 19.37 -0.57 -7.61
CA GLY A 38 19.09 0.51 -8.56
C GLY A 38 17.62 0.91 -8.61
N ASP A 39 17.33 2.14 -9.10
CA ASP A 39 15.96 2.68 -9.12
C ASP A 39 15.14 2.30 -10.36
N ARG A 40 15.78 1.79 -11.42
CA ARG A 40 15.13 1.57 -12.74
C ARG A 40 14.03 0.50 -12.72
N ASP A 41 14.18 -0.54 -11.88
CA ASP A 41 13.25 -1.68 -11.80
C ASP A 41 12.39 -1.67 -10.53
N ARG A 42 12.24 -0.48 -9.91
CA ARG A 42 11.45 -0.31 -8.70
C ARG A 42 9.99 -0.67 -8.94
N ARG A 43 9.48 -1.61 -8.13
CA ARG A 43 8.05 -1.94 -8.07
C ARG A 43 7.52 -1.74 -6.67
N VAL A 44 6.31 -1.22 -6.58
CA VAL A 44 5.66 -0.99 -5.29
C VAL A 44 5.14 -2.31 -4.71
N ILE A 45 5.08 -2.39 -3.39
CA ILE A 45 4.40 -3.43 -2.63
C ILE A 45 2.93 -3.42 -3.06
N ASP A 46 2.38 -4.61 -3.26
CA ASP A 46 1.06 -4.81 -3.82
C ASP A 46 0.26 -5.86 -3.05
N PRO A 47 -1.02 -5.60 -2.74
CA PRO A 47 -1.69 -4.29 -2.81
C PRO A 47 -1.03 -3.25 -1.90
N PRO A 48 -1.20 -1.93 -2.16
CA PRO A 48 -0.64 -0.91 -1.29
C PRO A 48 -1.31 -0.96 0.10
N PRO A 49 -0.57 -0.84 1.22
CA PRO A 49 -1.19 -0.80 2.54
C PRO A 49 -2.15 0.38 2.68
N ILE A 50 -3.37 0.10 3.16
CA ILE A 50 -4.37 1.12 3.52
C ILE A 50 -4.77 0.87 4.97
N ILE A 51 -4.56 1.88 5.80
CA ILE A 51 -4.84 1.85 7.24
C ILE A 51 -5.93 2.88 7.53
N GLN A 52 -6.91 2.51 8.34
CA GLN A 52 -7.89 3.45 8.85
C GLN A 52 -7.59 3.77 10.32
N MET A 53 -7.63 5.05 10.66
CA MET A 53 -7.61 5.52 12.04
C MET A 53 -9.04 5.72 12.53
N SER A 54 -9.29 5.26 13.75
CA SER A 54 -10.51 5.50 14.50
C SER A 54 -10.18 5.96 15.92
N ILE A 55 -11.15 6.57 16.59
CA ILE A 55 -11.00 7.12 17.92
C ILE A 55 -12.11 6.57 18.78
N HIS A 56 -11.74 6.00 19.93
CA HIS A 56 -12.67 5.44 20.90
C HIS A 56 -12.60 6.23 22.21
N SER A 57 -13.76 6.65 22.71
CA SER A 57 -13.97 7.22 24.04
C SER A 57 -15.46 7.08 24.36
N GLN A 58 -15.81 6.91 25.63
CA GLN A 58 -17.21 6.82 26.06
C GLN A 58 -17.86 8.21 26.13
N HIS A 59 -17.05 9.27 26.16
CA HIS A 59 -17.47 10.64 26.45
C HIS A 59 -17.26 11.61 25.29
N LEU A 60 -16.80 11.11 24.15
CA LEU A 60 -16.57 11.89 22.94
C LEU A 60 -17.86 11.96 22.11
N THR A 61 -18.30 13.16 21.80
CA THR A 61 -19.41 13.37 20.86
C THR A 61 -18.96 13.09 19.43
N LYS A 62 -19.92 12.89 18.52
CA LYS A 62 -19.62 12.68 17.10
C LYS A 62 -18.83 13.85 16.49
N ASP A 63 -19.19 15.08 16.82
CA ASP A 63 -18.54 16.27 16.27
C ASP A 63 -17.11 16.43 16.78
N GLU A 64 -16.87 16.12 18.06
CA GLU A 64 -15.52 16.12 18.63
C GLU A 64 -14.65 15.01 18.00
N ALA A 65 -15.19 13.82 17.81
CA ALA A 65 -14.49 12.76 17.08
C ALA A 65 -14.12 13.21 15.66
N GLN A 66 -15.02 13.90 14.97
CA GLN A 66 -14.76 14.45 13.64
C GLN A 66 -13.66 15.52 13.63
N LYS A 67 -13.61 16.40 14.64
CA LYS A 67 -12.50 17.36 14.80
C LYS A 67 -11.15 16.63 14.86
N TYR A 68 -11.07 15.55 15.62
CA TYR A 68 -9.84 14.76 15.70
C TYR A 68 -9.53 13.96 14.44
N LEU A 69 -10.52 13.34 13.78
CA LEU A 69 -10.30 12.58 12.55
C LEU A 69 -9.80 13.46 11.39
N ARG A 70 -10.21 14.73 11.37
CA ARG A 70 -9.84 15.72 10.35
C ARG A 70 -8.61 16.54 10.70
N TYR A 71 -7.99 16.31 11.85
CA TYR A 71 -6.80 17.03 12.23
C TYR A 71 -5.64 16.76 11.25
N GLY A 72 -5.10 17.81 10.64
CA GLY A 72 -4.16 17.67 9.51
C GLY A 72 -2.73 17.30 9.90
N SER A 73 -2.36 17.37 11.18
CA SER A 73 -0.97 17.18 11.62
C SER A 73 -0.72 15.80 12.22
N TYR A 74 -1.38 14.76 11.70
CA TYR A 74 -0.93 13.38 11.93
C TYR A 74 0.17 12.98 10.96
N VAL A 75 1.09 12.17 11.46
CA VAL A 75 2.13 11.53 10.68
C VAL A 75 2.13 10.05 11.02
N MET A 76 2.07 9.20 10.00
CA MET A 76 2.23 7.76 10.15
C MET A 76 3.55 7.33 9.52
N ASN A 77 4.46 6.81 10.34
CA ASN A 77 5.72 6.26 9.86
C ASN A 77 5.58 4.77 9.58
N CYS A 78 6.14 4.31 8.46
CA CYS A 78 6.26 2.90 8.08
C CYS A 78 7.70 2.42 8.25
N SER A 79 7.91 1.37 9.05
CA SER A 79 9.16 0.60 9.09
C SER A 79 8.90 -0.86 8.71
N ILE A 80 9.97 -1.65 8.59
CA ILE A 80 9.90 -3.06 8.21
C ILE A 80 10.54 -3.92 9.30
N CYS A 81 9.87 -5.02 9.63
CA CYS A 81 10.30 -6.03 10.57
C CYS A 81 10.51 -7.36 9.85
N ASP A 82 11.20 -8.28 10.50
CA ASP A 82 11.26 -9.67 10.03
C ASP A 82 9.87 -10.32 10.00
N GLU A 83 9.79 -11.54 9.44
CA GLU A 83 8.53 -12.30 9.32
C GLU A 83 7.78 -12.47 10.65
N THR A 84 8.51 -12.54 11.76
CA THR A 84 7.94 -12.67 13.11
C THR A 84 7.34 -11.37 13.63
N GLY A 85 7.77 -10.22 13.10
CA GLY A 85 7.40 -8.89 13.57
C GLY A 85 8.14 -8.44 14.83
N THR A 86 9.15 -9.18 15.29
CA THR A 86 9.84 -8.91 16.56
C THR A 86 11.15 -8.15 16.39
N ARG A 87 11.83 -8.33 15.25
CA ARG A 87 13.12 -7.68 14.99
C ARG A 87 13.00 -6.66 13.87
N ASP A 88 13.63 -5.51 14.07
CA ASP A 88 13.78 -4.51 13.01
C ASP A 88 14.59 -5.11 11.85
N ALA A 89 14.08 -4.92 10.64
CA ALA A 89 14.72 -5.33 9.40
C ALA A 89 14.95 -4.13 8.48
N SER A 90 14.93 -2.90 9.03
CA SER A 90 14.99 -1.65 8.28
C SER A 90 16.32 -1.50 7.55
N PHE A 91 17.41 -1.91 8.18
CA PHE A 91 18.73 -1.98 7.55
C PHE A 91 19.03 -3.38 7.00
N MET A 92 19.78 -3.43 5.91
CA MET A 92 20.26 -4.69 5.35
C MET A 92 21.44 -5.25 6.15
N THR A 93 21.83 -6.49 5.88
CA THR A 93 22.96 -7.16 6.54
C THR A 93 24.17 -7.25 5.59
N GLY A 94 25.36 -7.49 6.15
CA GLY A 94 26.58 -7.68 5.37
C GLY A 94 27.06 -6.40 4.68
N GLU A 95 27.50 -6.50 3.43
CA GLU A 95 28.11 -5.40 2.66
C GLU A 95 27.17 -4.20 2.45
N TYR A 96 25.85 -4.37 2.61
CA TYR A 96 24.84 -3.32 2.41
C TYR A 96 24.25 -2.76 3.71
N GLN A 97 24.93 -2.94 4.85
CA GLN A 97 24.42 -2.55 6.17
C GLN A 97 24.00 -1.07 6.32
N HIS A 98 24.58 -0.17 5.52
CA HIS A 98 24.26 1.25 5.56
C HIS A 98 23.01 1.64 4.75
N GLN A 99 22.42 0.69 4.01
CA GLN A 99 21.28 0.96 3.13
C GLN A 99 19.97 0.44 3.74
N ARG A 100 18.91 1.24 3.59
CA ARG A 100 17.56 0.85 4.01
C ARG A 100 16.94 -0.14 3.04
N ARG A 101 16.22 -1.12 3.60
CA ARG A 101 15.52 -2.17 2.86
C ARG A 101 14.27 -1.67 2.16
N LEU A 102 13.51 -0.79 2.82
CA LEU A 102 12.38 -0.11 2.19
C LEU A 102 12.83 1.13 1.41
N MET A 103 12.08 1.45 0.35
CA MET A 103 12.26 2.65 -0.47
C MET A 103 10.91 3.32 -0.77
N GLY A 104 10.98 4.58 -1.16
CA GLY A 104 9.82 5.41 -1.49
C GLY A 104 9.31 6.20 -0.29
N SER A 105 8.02 6.52 -0.29
CA SER A 105 7.38 7.28 0.79
C SER A 105 7.10 6.40 2.01
N LEU A 106 8.00 6.45 3.00
CA LEU A 106 7.82 5.77 4.30
C LEU A 106 6.90 6.54 5.25
N ILE A 107 6.46 7.73 4.86
CA ILE A 107 5.58 8.59 5.65
C ILE A 107 4.22 8.65 4.96
N GLY A 108 3.16 8.47 5.75
CA GLY A 108 1.77 8.68 5.36
C GLY A 108 1.17 9.88 6.09
N THR A 109 0.36 10.65 5.38
CA THR A 109 -0.47 11.73 5.93
C THR A 109 -1.94 11.31 5.94
N PRO A 110 -2.76 11.86 6.83
CA PRO A 110 -4.19 11.51 6.90
C PRO A 110 -4.91 11.96 5.62
N PHE A 111 -5.85 11.14 5.17
CA PHE A 111 -6.74 11.41 4.06
C PHE A 111 -8.17 11.06 4.48
N VAL A 112 -9.00 12.08 4.72
CA VAL A 112 -10.41 11.88 5.10
C VAL A 112 -11.26 11.75 3.85
N ALA A 113 -11.96 10.63 3.72
CA ALA A 113 -12.76 10.31 2.55
C ALA A 113 -13.83 9.26 2.90
N GLN A 114 -14.75 9.00 1.98
CA GLN A 114 -15.67 7.88 2.05
C GLN A 114 -15.00 6.60 1.57
N ASP A 115 -15.22 5.48 2.25
CA ASP A 115 -14.82 4.17 1.76
C ASP A 115 -15.78 3.63 0.69
N ASP A 116 -15.54 2.39 0.26
CA ASP A 116 -16.33 1.68 -0.75
C ASP A 116 -17.72 1.24 -0.28
N HIS A 117 -18.06 1.46 0.99
CA HIS A 117 -19.40 1.32 1.54
C HIS A 117 -20.12 2.67 1.71
N GLY A 118 -19.43 3.78 1.45
CA GLY A 118 -19.94 5.13 1.62
C GLY A 118 -19.71 5.72 3.01
N ASP A 119 -19.00 5.01 3.89
CA ASP A 119 -18.72 5.45 5.25
C ASP A 119 -17.49 6.36 5.28
N GLU A 120 -17.60 7.51 5.94
CA GLU A 120 -16.47 8.43 6.09
C GLU A 120 -15.44 7.90 7.10
N GLY A 121 -14.16 7.95 6.73
CA GLY A 121 -13.05 7.56 7.59
C GLY A 121 -11.80 8.39 7.35
N CYS A 122 -10.85 8.29 8.30
CA CYS A 122 -9.51 8.86 8.17
C CYS A 122 -8.52 7.76 7.77
N PHE A 123 -7.99 7.84 6.55
CA PHE A 123 -7.14 6.81 5.95
C PHE A 123 -5.70 7.26 5.79
N PHE A 124 -4.76 6.31 5.90
CA PHE A 124 -3.36 6.47 5.56
C PHE A 124 -3.03 5.47 4.46
N CYS A 125 -2.61 5.98 3.30
CA CYS A 125 -2.40 5.17 2.10
C CYS A 125 -0.92 5.17 1.71
N PHE A 126 -0.32 3.98 1.66
CA PHE A 126 1.09 3.80 1.34
C PHE A 126 1.24 3.21 -0.06
N SER A 127 0.94 4.02 -1.08
CA SER A 127 0.98 3.61 -2.49
C SER A 127 2.38 3.56 -3.11
N ASP A 128 3.37 4.13 -2.43
CA ASP A 128 4.74 4.30 -2.90
C ASP A 128 5.76 3.60 -1.97
N LEU A 129 5.51 2.35 -1.59
CA LEU A 129 6.47 1.53 -0.83
C LEU A 129 7.10 0.48 -1.72
N SER A 130 8.41 0.29 -1.66
CA SER A 130 9.13 -0.79 -2.36
C SER A 130 10.10 -1.50 -1.41
N CYS A 131 10.45 -2.75 -1.71
CA CYS A 131 11.44 -3.52 -0.95
C CYS A 131 12.63 -3.88 -1.84
N ARG A 132 13.86 -3.69 -1.34
CA ARG A 132 15.10 -3.97 -2.08
C ARG A 132 15.41 -5.45 -2.19
N THR A 133 15.12 -6.22 -1.14
CA THR A 133 15.62 -7.59 -0.99
C THR A 133 14.49 -8.60 -0.95
N PRO A 134 14.70 -9.82 -1.47
CA PRO A 134 13.78 -10.91 -1.25
C PRO A 134 13.65 -11.31 0.22
N GLY A 135 12.52 -11.90 0.60
CA GLY A 135 12.26 -12.41 1.94
C GLY A 135 10.83 -12.19 2.42
N ALA A 136 10.49 -12.79 3.55
CA ALA A 136 9.22 -12.58 4.24
C ALA A 136 9.39 -11.51 5.33
N PHE A 137 8.47 -10.55 5.36
CA PHE A 137 8.56 -9.37 6.24
C PHE A 137 7.18 -8.94 6.71
N ARG A 138 7.14 -8.11 7.75
CA ARG A 138 5.96 -7.36 8.16
C ARG A 138 6.24 -5.87 8.10
N LEU A 139 5.23 -5.06 7.82
CA LEU A 139 5.34 -3.61 7.95
C LEU A 139 4.81 -3.20 9.34
N LYS A 140 5.49 -2.24 9.96
CA LYS A 140 5.07 -1.62 11.21
C LYS A 140 4.72 -0.15 10.96
N PHE A 141 3.51 0.23 11.31
CA PHE A 141 3.00 1.58 11.22
C PHE A 141 2.93 2.21 12.61
N THR A 142 3.51 3.39 12.78
CA THR A 142 3.55 4.13 14.04
C THR A 142 2.85 5.47 13.83
N LEU A 143 1.76 5.72 14.56
CA LEU A 143 0.99 6.96 14.49
C LEU A 143 1.50 7.98 15.49
N ILE A 144 1.71 9.21 15.02
CA ILE A 144 2.09 10.37 15.82
C ILE A 144 1.14 11.53 15.48
N MET A 145 0.77 12.31 16.50
CA MET A 145 0.06 13.57 16.34
C MET A 145 1.00 14.72 16.71
N ILE A 146 1.30 15.56 15.73
CA ILE A 146 2.20 16.70 15.88
C ILE A 146 1.39 17.90 16.36
N ASP A 147 1.91 18.62 17.33
CA ASP A 147 1.46 19.96 17.68
C ASP A 147 2.39 20.99 16.99
N PRO A 148 1.96 21.67 15.93
CA PRO A 148 2.80 22.64 15.22
C PRO A 148 3.31 23.75 16.13
N SER A 149 2.55 24.16 17.15
CA SER A 149 2.95 25.22 18.08
C SER A 149 4.14 24.82 18.96
N ARG A 150 4.32 23.51 19.19
CA ARG A 150 5.39 22.95 20.03
C ARG A 150 6.51 22.31 19.23
N ALA A 151 6.39 22.20 17.90
CA ALA A 151 7.34 21.47 17.05
C ALA A 151 8.78 22.00 17.13
N GLY A 152 8.98 23.29 17.46
CA GLY A 152 10.31 23.88 17.69
C GLY A 152 10.83 23.75 19.13
N GLN A 153 9.99 23.30 20.07
CA GLN A 153 10.29 23.25 21.51
C GLN A 153 10.49 21.83 22.02
N VAL A 154 9.80 20.86 21.42
CA VAL A 154 9.90 19.44 21.80
C VAL A 154 10.84 18.69 20.87
N ARG A 155 11.64 17.78 21.44
CA ARG A 155 12.54 16.91 20.67
C ARG A 155 11.84 15.74 20.00
N HIS A 156 10.71 15.30 20.57
CA HIS A 156 9.90 14.20 20.04
C HIS A 156 8.44 14.40 20.43
N PHE A 157 7.56 13.92 19.55
CA PHE A 157 6.14 13.74 19.86
C PHE A 157 5.91 12.28 20.26
N PRO A 158 4.99 12.01 21.20
CA PRO A 158 4.72 10.65 21.65
C PRO A 158 4.02 9.84 20.57
N VAL A 159 4.30 8.54 20.57
CA VAL A 159 3.58 7.56 19.76
C VAL A 159 2.18 7.38 20.36
N LEU A 160 1.15 7.54 19.52
CA LEU A 160 -0.24 7.33 19.93
C LEU A 160 -0.61 5.86 19.96
N THR A 161 -0.25 5.15 18.89
CA THR A 161 -0.51 3.72 18.72
C THR A 161 0.33 3.19 17.56
N GLU A 162 0.45 1.87 17.49
CA GLU A 162 1.17 1.17 16.44
C GLU A 162 0.31 0.05 15.85
N LEU A 163 0.63 -0.37 14.63
CA LEU A 163 0.01 -1.52 13.98
C LEU A 163 1.08 -2.29 13.19
N ILE A 164 1.03 -3.61 13.25
CA ILE A 164 1.90 -4.49 12.45
C ILE A 164 1.03 -5.27 11.47
N THR A 165 1.45 -5.37 10.21
CA THR A 165 0.73 -6.12 9.17
C THR A 165 0.84 -7.62 9.34
N ASP A 166 0.04 -8.34 8.56
CA ASP A 166 0.34 -9.74 8.24
C ASP A 166 1.68 -9.84 7.48
N PRO A 167 2.33 -11.02 7.46
CA PRO A 167 3.52 -11.23 6.65
C PRO A 167 3.20 -11.04 5.17
N PHE A 168 4.09 -10.33 4.47
CA PHE A 168 4.10 -10.27 3.01
C PHE A 168 5.43 -10.80 2.49
N HIS A 169 5.43 -11.28 1.25
CA HIS A 169 6.64 -11.84 0.64
C HIS A 169 7.20 -10.92 -0.45
N ALA A 170 8.47 -10.54 -0.33
CA ALA A 170 9.24 -9.91 -1.38
C ALA A 170 9.91 -11.00 -2.23
N TYR A 171 9.46 -11.17 -3.47
CA TYR A 171 9.93 -12.18 -4.41
C TYR A 171 11.13 -11.70 -5.21
N SER A 172 11.88 -12.66 -5.74
CA SER A 172 12.82 -12.40 -6.84
C SER A 172 12.08 -11.92 -8.08
N ALA A 173 12.83 -11.40 -9.08
CA ALA A 173 12.24 -11.03 -10.36
C ALA A 173 11.56 -12.19 -11.10
N LYS A 174 12.04 -13.42 -10.91
CA LYS A 174 11.56 -14.62 -11.59
C LYS A 174 10.29 -15.17 -10.94
N ASP A 175 10.20 -15.08 -9.62
CA ASP A 175 9.14 -15.73 -8.84
C ASP A 175 7.97 -14.78 -8.52
N PHE A 176 8.09 -13.51 -8.90
CA PHE A 176 7.06 -12.52 -8.60
C PHE A 176 5.75 -12.85 -9.32
N PRO A 177 4.63 -13.03 -8.60
CA PRO A 177 3.37 -13.52 -9.17
C PRO A 177 2.64 -12.50 -10.06
N GLY A 178 3.17 -11.28 -10.16
CA GLY A 178 2.51 -10.16 -10.84
C GLY A 178 1.78 -9.24 -9.87
N MET A 179 1.23 -8.17 -10.41
CA MET A 179 0.47 -7.17 -9.66
C MET A 179 -1.01 -7.54 -9.68
N LEU A 180 -1.69 -7.36 -8.56
CA LEU A 180 -3.12 -7.55 -8.42
C LEU A 180 -3.90 -6.37 -9.00
N PRO A 181 -5.18 -6.58 -9.39
CA PRO A 181 -6.09 -5.49 -9.66
C PRO A 181 -6.33 -4.65 -8.39
N SER A 182 -6.50 -3.34 -8.55
CA SER A 182 -6.85 -2.46 -7.43
C SER A 182 -8.22 -2.84 -6.85
N SER A 183 -8.30 -2.87 -5.52
CA SER A 183 -9.54 -3.09 -4.77
C SER A 183 -10.57 -1.99 -4.99
N SER A 184 -11.83 -2.27 -4.63
CA SER A 184 -12.90 -1.28 -4.56
C SER A 184 -12.51 -0.09 -3.68
N LEU A 185 -11.99 -0.33 -2.48
CA LEU A 185 -11.51 0.71 -1.57
C LEU A 185 -10.44 1.60 -2.21
N ALA A 186 -9.41 1.01 -2.83
CA ALA A 186 -8.34 1.78 -3.46
C ALA A 186 -8.85 2.65 -4.62
N LYS A 187 -9.80 2.13 -5.41
CA LYS A 187 -10.47 2.89 -6.49
C LYS A 187 -11.29 4.04 -5.92
N ARG A 188 -12.11 3.77 -4.89
CA ARG A 188 -12.97 4.77 -4.25
C ARG A 188 -12.18 5.90 -3.59
N LEU A 189 -11.06 5.60 -2.93
CA LEU A 189 -10.18 6.61 -2.36
C LEU A 189 -9.50 7.45 -3.46
N ARG A 190 -9.09 6.82 -4.57
CA ARG A 190 -8.52 7.53 -5.72
C ARG A 190 -9.51 8.49 -6.37
N GLU A 191 -10.77 8.08 -6.54
CA GLU A 191 -11.83 8.93 -7.09
C GLU A 191 -12.02 10.22 -6.29
N GLN A 192 -11.73 10.20 -4.98
CA GLN A 192 -11.79 11.35 -4.08
C GLN A 192 -10.47 12.13 -3.99
N GLY A 193 -9.46 11.79 -4.79
CA GLY A 193 -8.20 12.53 -4.86
C GLY A 193 -7.02 11.90 -4.11
N CYS A 194 -7.16 10.71 -3.52
CA CYS A 194 -6.03 10.03 -2.89
C CYS A 194 -4.96 9.68 -3.93
N ASN A 195 -3.68 9.84 -3.57
CA ASN A 195 -2.57 9.53 -4.46
C ASN A 195 -2.28 8.02 -4.54
N ILE A 196 -3.17 7.27 -5.18
CA ILE A 196 -3.04 5.83 -5.41
C ILE A 196 -3.09 5.53 -6.91
N SER A 197 -2.15 4.74 -7.41
CA SER A 197 -2.18 4.27 -8.81
C SER A 197 -3.17 3.11 -8.96
N ILE A 198 -4.09 3.23 -9.92
CA ILE A 198 -5.05 2.17 -10.23
C ILE A 198 -4.43 1.17 -11.21
N LYS A 199 -4.50 -0.11 -10.85
CA LYS A 199 -3.95 -1.23 -11.59
C LYS A 199 -5.09 -2.14 -12.07
N LYS A 200 -5.02 -2.58 -13.32
CA LYS A 200 -5.94 -3.58 -13.88
C LYS A 200 -5.60 -5.02 -13.45
N GLY A 201 -4.39 -5.24 -12.94
CA GLY A 201 -3.87 -6.56 -12.61
C GLY A 201 -3.30 -7.26 -13.85
N ASN A 202 -2.21 -8.01 -13.67
CA ASN A 202 -1.66 -8.88 -14.72
C ASN A 202 -1.50 -10.27 -14.11
N GLU A 203 -2.51 -11.12 -14.27
CA GLU A 203 -2.46 -12.54 -13.93
C GLU A 203 -1.49 -13.24 -14.91
N ARG A 204 -0.20 -13.27 -14.57
CA ARG A 204 0.74 -14.18 -15.23
C ARG A 204 1.00 -15.37 -14.31
N GLY A 205 0.09 -16.36 -14.35
CA GLY A 205 0.42 -17.72 -13.91
C GLY A 205 -0.72 -18.54 -13.31
N LYS A 206 -1.56 -19.14 -14.17
CA LYS A 206 -1.85 -20.60 -14.20
C LYS A 206 -2.91 -20.93 -15.27
N GLY A 207 -2.55 -21.75 -16.26
CA GLY A 207 -3.48 -22.57 -17.05
C GLY A 207 -3.94 -22.02 -18.41
N SER A 208 -3.13 -22.17 -19.45
CA SER A 208 -3.61 -22.42 -20.83
C SER A 208 -2.44 -23.01 -21.64
N ARG A 209 -1.97 -24.15 -21.16
CA ARG A 209 -1.38 -25.18 -22.03
C ARG A 209 -2.29 -26.39 -21.88
N ASP A 210 -2.67 -26.93 -23.03
CA ASP A 210 -3.43 -28.15 -23.28
C ASP A 210 -4.90 -27.96 -23.69
N ILE A 211 -5.22 -28.62 -24.81
CA ILE A 211 -6.48 -28.73 -25.57
C ILE A 211 -6.66 -27.54 -26.53
N GLU A 212 -6.37 -27.62 -27.84
CA GLU A 212 -6.74 -28.64 -28.83
C GLU A 212 -5.68 -28.79 -29.94
N GLU A 213 -5.02 -29.95 -30.00
CA GLU A 213 -4.75 -30.63 -31.27
C GLU A 213 -5.59 -31.91 -31.21
N LEU A 214 -6.53 -32.07 -32.15
CA LEU A 214 -6.96 -33.31 -32.82
C LEU A 214 -8.37 -33.13 -33.41
N SER A 215 -8.41 -32.77 -34.69
CA SER A 215 -9.46 -33.26 -35.60
C SER A 215 -8.87 -33.32 -37.01
N ASP A 216 -8.13 -34.40 -37.28
CA ASP A 216 -8.02 -34.95 -38.63
C ASP A 216 -9.29 -35.78 -38.86
N ASP A 217 -10.13 -35.38 -39.82
CA ASP A 217 -10.58 -36.35 -40.83
C ASP A 217 -10.92 -35.66 -42.15
N ASP A 218 -10.56 -36.39 -43.17
CA ASP A 218 -10.38 -36.10 -44.59
C ASP A 218 -11.70 -36.15 -45.35
N THR A 219 -11.95 -35.15 -46.23
CA THR A 219 -12.65 -35.40 -47.50
C THR A 219 -12.11 -34.41 -48.54
N GLY A 220 -11.26 -34.89 -49.43
CA GLY A 220 -10.78 -34.15 -50.59
C GLY A 220 -11.84 -33.93 -51.68
N GLU A 221 -11.68 -32.86 -52.44
CA GLU A 221 -11.77 -32.93 -53.91
C GLU A 221 -11.05 -31.74 -54.57
N ALA A 222 -10.55 -31.99 -55.77
CA ALA A 222 -9.47 -31.28 -56.45
C ALA A 222 -9.89 -29.99 -57.18
N SER A 223 -8.96 -29.04 -57.31
CA SER A 223 -8.58 -28.42 -58.60
C SER A 223 -7.45 -27.39 -58.45
N SER A 224 -6.42 -27.52 -59.29
CA SER A 224 -5.33 -26.52 -59.51
C SER A 224 -5.58 -25.79 -60.86
N PRO A 225 -4.70 -24.86 -61.32
CA PRO A 225 -4.46 -23.47 -60.91
C PRO A 225 -4.67 -22.50 -62.13
N PRO A 226 -4.22 -21.22 -62.15
CA PRO A 226 -2.81 -20.92 -62.43
C PRO A 226 -2.21 -19.64 -61.80
N ARG A 227 -0.87 -19.57 -61.90
CA ARG A 227 0.05 -18.48 -61.57
C ARG A 227 -0.15 -17.23 -62.44
N ARG A 228 0.18 -16.04 -61.92
CA ARG A 228 0.83 -14.97 -62.71
C ARG A 228 1.76 -14.08 -61.87
N ALA A 229 2.79 -13.62 -62.55
CA ALA A 229 4.10 -13.22 -62.04
C ALA A 229 4.28 -11.72 -61.79
N ARG A 230 5.39 -11.39 -61.14
CA ARG A 230 6.00 -10.07 -60.95
C ARG A 230 6.20 -9.31 -62.28
N SER A 231 6.14 -7.97 -62.22
CA SER A 231 6.92 -7.09 -63.09
C SER A 231 7.41 -5.86 -62.33
N SER A 232 8.73 -5.74 -62.27
CA SER A 232 9.49 -4.50 -62.11
C SER A 232 9.41 -3.67 -63.41
N GLY A 233 9.36 -2.34 -63.30
CA GLY A 233 9.48 -1.45 -64.46
C GLY A 233 9.38 0.01 -64.05
N SER A 234 10.50 0.71 -64.24
CA SER A 234 10.80 2.13 -64.08
C SER A 234 10.13 3.04 -65.11
N GLU A 235 9.82 4.27 -64.69
CA GLU A 235 10.10 5.55 -65.37
C GLU A 235 10.38 6.61 -64.31
#